data_AF-A0A0W8BVI8-F1
#
_entry.id   AF-A0A0W8BVI8-F1
#
_cell.length_a   1.000
_cell.length_b   1.000
_cell.length_c   1.000
_cell.angle_alpha   90.00
_cell.angle_beta   90.00
_cell.angle_gamma   90.00
#
_symmetry.space_group_name_H-M   'P 1'
#
loop_
_entity.id
_entity.type
_entity.pdbx_description
1 polymer ?
#
loop_
_entity_poly.entity_id
_entity_poly.type
_entity_poly.pdbx_seq_one_letter_code
_entity_poly.pdbx_strand_id
1 'polypeptide(L)'
;MCALLSLAVYIESTANVSSSEFLYTNPNDGDRVVRRYLANMVKHDGFKKLKAGNIGTHSLRKGAATYATRSGISKGFVNRRGRWRTRKGVVDIYIDNTQPYPDAKTAAVLTGPAGPCFYTLRPGIGGVTTEFLVDQVAPTVKQVMGESIAATLALPLLWVAGLEAYEYALLPSKLQQKNLRAFANVGGNHALNPVVREEFCVTGDGSQLNLVVIDSCGNPDQPNNLAASPSHNVYPGSALGGEGSRREFAALYSQIGAGRRHTTEVLNEVLRLRRESQRELQKIQAILKRIAMQPAFRRNVNTQDIAATPPNPSTHQASTAVLSKRPKDLFELWHEYQIGCGDLKAAKDFTAIERGANKFAFSRRKVFWDVVASLVRSGFTSDAAIDKVYSVYGRQLSVSSILVALRADRKNGGHPRLRV
;
A
#
# COMPACT_ATOMS: atom_id res chain seq x y z
N MET A 1 -11.10 9.75 -2.84
CA MET A 1 -12.27 9.51 -3.70
C MET A 1 -13.07 8.34 -3.12
N CYS A 2 -14.39 8.47 -2.99
CA CYS A 2 -15.25 7.43 -2.42
C CYS A 2 -15.40 6.23 -3.39
N ALA A 3 -15.20 5.01 -2.91
CA ALA A 3 -15.30 3.80 -3.75
C ALA A 3 -16.74 3.55 -4.26
N LEU A 4 -17.76 3.86 -3.43
CA LEU A 4 -19.16 3.74 -3.83
C LEU A 4 -19.54 4.75 -4.92
N LEU A 5 -19.00 5.97 -4.84
CA LEU A 5 -19.14 6.95 -5.90
C LEU A 5 -18.52 6.45 -7.21
N SER A 6 -17.27 5.96 -7.17
CA SER A 6 -16.61 5.42 -8.36
C SER A 6 -17.38 4.26 -8.99
N LEU A 7 -17.98 3.38 -8.17
CA LEU A 7 -18.83 2.29 -8.61
C LEU A 7 -20.08 2.81 -9.33
N ALA A 8 -20.80 3.74 -8.70
CA ALA A 8 -22.02 4.32 -9.26
C ALA A 8 -21.74 5.05 -10.59
N VAL A 9 -20.66 5.84 -10.64
CA VAL A 9 -20.23 6.53 -11.88
C VAL A 9 -19.90 5.53 -12.97
N TYR A 10 -19.18 4.44 -12.65
CA TYR A 10 -18.85 3.41 -13.63
C TYR A 10 -20.12 2.75 -14.20
N ILE A 11 -21.07 2.37 -13.35
CA ILE A 11 -22.31 1.70 -13.79
C ILE A 11 -23.15 2.63 -14.66
N GLU A 12 -23.35 3.89 -14.26
CA GLU A 12 -24.19 4.85 -15.00
C GLU A 12 -23.53 5.42 -16.26
N SER A 13 -22.21 5.28 -16.42
CA SER A 13 -21.48 5.78 -17.59
C SER A 13 -21.10 4.72 -18.61
N THR A 14 -21.16 3.43 -18.23
CA THR A 14 -20.73 2.33 -19.08
C THR A 14 -21.94 1.73 -19.80
N ALA A 15 -21.90 1.75 -21.13
CA ALA A 15 -22.93 1.11 -21.94
C ALA A 15 -22.95 -0.41 -21.68
N ASN A 16 -24.14 -1.01 -21.76
CA ASN A 16 -24.37 -2.46 -21.74
C ASN A 16 -24.03 -3.19 -20.42
N VAL A 17 -23.76 -2.48 -19.31
CA VAL A 17 -23.53 -3.13 -18.00
C VAL A 17 -24.73 -3.99 -17.59
N SER A 18 -25.96 -3.51 -17.83
CA SER A 18 -27.19 -4.25 -17.52
C SER A 18 -27.46 -5.48 -18.38
N SER A 19 -26.73 -5.63 -19.49
CA SER A 19 -26.84 -6.81 -20.36
C SER A 19 -25.79 -7.90 -20.06
N SER A 20 -24.88 -7.64 -19.12
CA SER A 20 -23.81 -8.55 -18.74
C SER A 20 -24.08 -9.18 -17.38
N GLU A 21 -23.81 -10.48 -17.24
CA GLU A 21 -23.76 -11.16 -15.93
C GLU A 21 -22.63 -10.60 -15.04
N PHE A 22 -21.59 -10.03 -15.66
CA PHE A 22 -20.42 -9.50 -14.97
C PHE A 22 -20.45 -7.97 -14.97
N LEU A 23 -20.35 -7.38 -13.77
CA LEU A 23 -20.32 -5.93 -13.59
C LEU A 23 -19.11 -5.28 -14.30
N TYR A 24 -17.97 -5.95 -14.22
CA TYR A 24 -16.76 -5.58 -14.93
C TYR A 24 -16.48 -6.65 -15.97
N THR A 25 -16.22 -6.25 -17.21
CA THR A 25 -15.73 -7.14 -18.28
C THR A 25 -16.73 -8.23 -18.71
N ASN A 26 -16.28 -9.22 -19.49
CA ASN A 26 -17.08 -10.33 -20.03
C ASN A 26 -16.68 -11.68 -19.36
N PRO A 27 -17.51 -12.74 -19.36
CA PRO A 27 -17.11 -14.07 -18.88
C PRO A 27 -15.79 -14.61 -19.46
N ASN A 28 -15.42 -14.21 -20.67
CA ASN A 28 -14.16 -14.62 -21.32
C ASN A 28 -12.94 -13.84 -20.83
N ASP A 29 -13.13 -12.77 -20.07
CA ASP A 29 -12.07 -11.92 -19.53
C ASP A 29 -11.56 -12.45 -18.19
N GLY A 30 -10.30 -12.88 -18.17
CA GLY A 30 -9.62 -13.35 -16.96
C GLY A 30 -8.86 -12.28 -16.18
N ASP A 31 -8.06 -12.71 -15.20
CA ASP A 31 -7.17 -11.86 -14.39
C ASP A 31 -6.21 -10.97 -15.21
N ARG A 32 -5.96 -11.37 -16.46
CA ARG A 32 -5.15 -10.66 -17.45
C ARG A 32 -5.68 -9.26 -17.75
N VAL A 33 -7.00 -9.05 -17.73
CA VAL A 33 -7.59 -7.74 -18.00
C VAL A 33 -7.28 -6.75 -16.88
N VAL A 34 -7.46 -7.18 -15.63
CA VAL A 34 -7.08 -6.38 -14.45
C VAL A 34 -5.58 -6.09 -14.46
N ARG A 35 -4.75 -7.08 -14.81
CA ARG A 35 -3.30 -6.89 -14.93
C ARG A 35 -2.94 -5.84 -16.00
N ARG A 36 -3.62 -5.85 -17.14
CA ARG A 36 -3.44 -4.87 -18.22
C ARG A 36 -3.82 -3.46 -17.76
N TYR A 37 -4.97 -3.29 -17.10
CA TYR A 37 -5.36 -1.99 -16.56
C TYR A 37 -4.37 -1.48 -15.51
N LEU A 38 -3.93 -2.34 -14.59
CA LEU A 38 -2.91 -1.98 -13.60
C LEU A 38 -1.60 -1.58 -14.26
N ALA A 39 -1.13 -2.35 -15.26
CA ALA A 39 0.09 -2.06 -15.98
C ALA A 39 0.02 -0.72 -16.73
N ASN A 40 -1.14 -0.38 -17.30
CA ASN A 40 -1.34 0.90 -17.99
C ASN A 40 -1.43 2.06 -16.98
N MET A 41 -2.17 1.90 -15.89
CA MET A 41 -2.32 2.92 -14.85
C MET A 41 -0.97 3.31 -14.23
N VAL A 42 -0.13 2.32 -13.90
CA VAL A 42 1.18 2.56 -13.25
C VAL A 42 2.27 3.04 -14.22
N LYS A 43 2.01 3.07 -15.53
CA LYS A 43 2.89 3.73 -16.51
C LYS A 43 2.76 5.25 -16.49
N HIS A 44 1.66 5.78 -15.94
CA HIS A 44 1.47 7.22 -15.83
C HIS A 44 2.58 7.86 -14.97
N ASP A 45 3.11 9.01 -15.41
CA ASP A 45 4.29 9.66 -14.80
C ASP A 45 4.12 10.03 -13.32
N GLY A 46 2.86 10.13 -12.86
CA GLY A 46 2.52 10.28 -11.45
C GLY A 46 2.90 9.08 -10.57
N PHE A 47 3.17 7.91 -11.14
CA PHE A 47 3.59 6.72 -10.40
C PHE A 47 5.10 6.48 -10.53
N LYS A 48 5.77 6.35 -9.38
CA LYS A 48 7.19 6.00 -9.31
C LYS A 48 7.37 4.57 -8.81
N LYS A 49 8.08 3.75 -9.58
CA LYS A 49 8.45 2.39 -9.15
C LYS A 49 9.45 2.46 -7.99
N LEU A 50 8.99 2.13 -6.78
CA LEU A 50 9.82 2.15 -5.56
C LEU A 50 10.51 0.82 -5.26
N LYS A 51 9.99 -0.30 -5.78
CA LYS A 51 10.54 -1.64 -5.56
C LYS A 51 10.60 -2.40 -6.89
N ALA A 52 11.67 -3.17 -7.07
CA ALA A 52 11.77 -4.12 -8.15
C ALA A 52 10.70 -5.22 -8.02
N GLY A 53 10.28 -5.78 -9.15
CA GLY A 53 9.25 -6.82 -9.22
C GLY A 53 8.06 -6.46 -10.11
N ASN A 54 7.18 -7.45 -10.26
CA ASN A 54 5.96 -7.35 -11.07
C ASN A 54 4.82 -6.76 -10.23
N ILE A 55 3.96 -6.00 -10.89
CA ILE A 55 2.72 -5.48 -10.32
C ILE A 55 1.58 -6.37 -10.80
N GLY A 56 0.74 -6.81 -9.87
CA GLY A 56 -0.45 -7.59 -10.16
C GLY A 56 -1.48 -7.45 -9.05
N THR A 57 -2.56 -8.22 -9.15
CA THR A 57 -3.67 -8.21 -8.17
C THR A 57 -3.21 -8.52 -6.74
N HIS A 58 -2.22 -9.40 -6.58
CA HIS A 58 -1.61 -9.68 -5.27
C HIS A 58 -0.91 -8.45 -4.67
N SER A 59 -0.36 -7.55 -5.50
CA SER A 59 0.28 -6.31 -5.03
C SER A 59 -0.75 -5.34 -4.44
N LEU A 60 -1.98 -5.30 -4.98
CA LEU A 60 -3.08 -4.51 -4.39
C LEU A 60 -3.45 -5.01 -2.99
N ARG A 61 -3.62 -6.33 -2.83
CA ARG A 61 -3.93 -6.96 -1.53
C ARG A 61 -2.83 -6.69 -0.51
N LYS A 62 -1.56 -6.83 -0.92
CA LYS A 62 -0.40 -6.52 -0.08
C LYS A 62 -0.37 -5.04 0.31
N GLY A 63 -0.68 -4.15 -0.64
CA GLY A 63 -0.76 -2.71 -0.42
C GLY A 63 -1.80 -2.36 0.65
N ALA A 64 -3.04 -2.82 0.47
CA ALA A 64 -4.12 -2.60 1.43
C ALA A 64 -3.80 -3.15 2.83
N ALA A 65 -3.30 -4.38 2.92
CA ALA A 65 -2.91 -4.98 4.20
C ALA A 65 -1.77 -4.19 4.89
N THR A 66 -0.76 -3.78 4.11
CA THR A 66 0.36 -2.98 4.63
C THR A 66 -0.11 -1.61 5.11
N TYR A 67 -1.01 -0.96 4.36
CA TYR A 67 -1.59 0.33 4.71
C TYR A 67 -2.38 0.23 6.01
N ALA A 68 -3.28 -0.75 6.13
CA ALA A 68 -4.06 -0.96 7.36
C ALA A 68 -3.16 -1.16 8.58
N THR A 69 -2.11 -2.00 8.49
CA THR A 69 -1.16 -2.20 9.60
C THR A 69 -0.37 -0.94 9.94
N ARG A 70 0.05 -0.15 8.94
CA ARG A 70 0.74 1.13 9.17
C ARG A 70 -0.17 2.18 9.83
N SER A 71 -1.47 2.10 9.58
CA SER A 71 -2.49 2.92 10.20
C SER A 71 -2.98 2.36 11.54
N GLY A 72 -2.24 1.45 12.17
CA GLY A 72 -2.50 0.95 13.53
C GLY A 72 -3.50 -0.21 13.62
N ILE A 73 -3.94 -0.80 12.51
CA ILE A 73 -4.83 -1.97 12.54
C ILE A 73 -4.04 -3.25 12.83
N SER A 74 -4.52 -4.01 13.81
CA SER A 74 -3.90 -5.28 14.21
C SER A 74 -3.91 -6.30 13.07
N LYS A 75 -2.91 -7.19 13.05
CA LYS A 75 -2.86 -8.29 12.08
C LYS A 75 -4.12 -9.16 12.12
N GLY A 76 -4.70 -9.37 13.31
CA GLY A 76 -5.95 -10.12 13.47
C GLY A 76 -7.12 -9.45 12.74
N PHE A 77 -7.26 -8.14 12.85
CA PHE A 77 -8.33 -7.37 12.20
C PHE A 77 -8.13 -7.33 10.67
N VAL A 78 -6.89 -7.17 10.21
CA VAL A 78 -6.54 -7.28 8.77
C VAL A 78 -6.85 -8.67 8.22
N ASN A 79 -6.51 -9.72 8.97
CA ASN A 79 -6.79 -11.10 8.58
C ASN A 79 -8.29 -11.36 8.49
N ARG A 80 -9.08 -10.89 9.46
CA ARG A 80 -10.54 -10.97 9.44
C ARG A 80 -11.06 -10.29 8.18
N ARG A 81 -10.79 -8.99 7.96
CA ARG A 81 -11.29 -8.26 6.78
C ARG A 81 -10.88 -8.90 5.45
N GLY A 82 -9.65 -9.41 5.37
CA GLY A 82 -9.16 -10.07 4.17
C GLY A 82 -9.77 -11.45 3.90
N ARG A 83 -10.47 -12.06 4.87
CA ARG A 83 -11.14 -13.37 4.79
C ARG A 83 -10.26 -14.41 4.07
N TRP A 84 -8.98 -14.48 4.46
CA TRP A 84 -7.98 -15.31 3.80
C TRP A 84 -8.33 -16.79 3.96
N ARG A 85 -8.46 -17.52 2.84
CA ARG A 85 -8.92 -18.92 2.82
C ARG A 85 -7.95 -19.94 3.41
N THR A 86 -6.77 -19.55 3.88
CA THR A 86 -5.81 -20.49 4.47
C THR A 86 -6.08 -20.65 5.96
N ARG A 87 -6.73 -21.76 6.34
CA ARG A 87 -6.84 -22.22 7.73
C ARG A 87 -5.43 -22.52 8.26
N LYS A 88 -4.85 -21.61 9.03
CA LYS A 88 -3.54 -21.83 9.68
C LYS A 88 -3.60 -21.75 11.20
N GLY A 89 -4.64 -21.14 11.78
CA GLY A 89 -4.85 -21.13 13.23
C GLY A 89 -5.96 -22.09 13.64
N VAL A 90 -5.73 -22.89 14.67
CA VAL A 90 -6.78 -23.70 15.34
C VAL A 90 -7.91 -22.81 15.84
N VAL A 91 -7.59 -21.59 16.31
CA VAL A 91 -8.55 -20.61 16.80
C VAL A 91 -9.52 -20.11 15.72
N ASP A 92 -9.14 -20.13 14.44
CA ASP A 92 -10.00 -19.66 13.34
C ASP A 92 -11.22 -20.59 13.12
N ILE A 93 -11.24 -21.77 13.75
CA ILE A 93 -12.36 -22.71 13.78
C ILE A 93 -13.41 -22.29 14.83
N TYR A 94 -12.95 -21.69 15.93
CA TYR A 94 -13.78 -21.43 17.11
C TYR A 94 -14.25 -19.97 17.21
N ILE A 95 -13.54 -19.04 16.56
CA ILE A 95 -13.88 -17.61 16.58
C ILE A 95 -14.66 -17.25 15.32
N ASP A 96 -15.84 -16.66 15.52
CA ASP A 96 -16.62 -16.09 14.42
C ASP A 96 -15.79 -15.06 13.64
N ASN A 97 -15.70 -15.27 12.32
CA ASN A 97 -14.99 -14.40 11.41
C ASN A 97 -15.84 -13.18 10.98
N THR A 98 -17.12 -13.13 11.36
CA THR A 98 -18.09 -12.09 11.01
C THR A 98 -18.29 -11.02 12.10
N GLN A 99 -17.31 -10.82 12.98
CA GLN A 99 -17.36 -9.75 14.00
C GLN A 99 -17.49 -8.35 13.35
N PRO A 100 -18.60 -7.62 13.57
CA PRO A 100 -18.90 -6.36 12.90
C PRO A 100 -17.88 -5.25 13.17
N TYR A 101 -17.47 -5.03 14.42
CA TYR A 101 -16.57 -3.92 14.75
C TYR A 101 -15.15 -4.10 14.20
N PRO A 102 -14.47 -5.25 14.40
CA PRO A 102 -13.15 -5.48 13.79
C PRO A 102 -13.13 -5.29 12.28
N ASP A 103 -14.19 -5.74 11.60
CA ASP A 103 -14.33 -5.59 10.15
C ASP A 103 -14.55 -4.13 9.75
N ALA A 104 -15.53 -3.47 10.37
CA ALA A 104 -15.88 -2.08 10.10
C ALA A 104 -14.72 -1.12 10.42
N LYS A 105 -13.99 -1.33 11.52
CA LYS A 105 -12.81 -0.53 11.87
C LYS A 105 -11.71 -0.64 10.80
N THR A 106 -11.47 -1.85 10.31
CA THR A 106 -10.51 -2.06 9.23
C THR A 106 -10.99 -1.44 7.93
N ALA A 107 -12.26 -1.60 7.59
CA ALA A 107 -12.87 -0.99 6.40
C ALA A 107 -12.79 0.54 6.43
N ALA A 108 -13.10 1.15 7.58
CA ALA A 108 -13.01 2.59 7.80
C ALA A 108 -11.59 3.10 7.54
N VAL A 109 -10.56 2.43 8.05
CA VAL A 109 -9.16 2.81 7.75
C VAL A 109 -8.86 2.69 6.25
N LEU A 110 -9.32 1.62 5.60
CA LEU A 110 -9.08 1.37 4.18
C LEU A 110 -9.80 2.36 3.24
N THR A 111 -10.69 3.22 3.74
CA THR A 111 -11.25 4.33 2.95
C THR A 111 -10.24 5.45 2.66
N GLY A 112 -9.09 5.43 3.34
CA GLY A 112 -7.99 6.37 3.13
C GLY A 112 -7.97 7.52 4.13
N PRO A 113 -7.14 8.55 3.89
CA PRO A 113 -6.93 9.66 4.84
C PRO A 113 -8.19 10.47 5.16
N ALA A 114 -9.07 10.64 4.17
CA ALA A 114 -10.35 11.34 4.35
C ALA A 114 -11.35 10.58 5.23
N GLY A 115 -11.08 9.31 5.53
CA GLY A 115 -11.95 8.47 6.35
C GLY A 115 -13.29 8.12 5.69
N PRO A 116 -14.11 7.35 6.40
CA PRO A 116 -15.41 6.94 5.91
C PRO A 116 -16.43 8.07 6.05
N CYS A 117 -17.44 8.06 5.18
CA CYS A 117 -18.50 9.06 5.16
C CYS A 117 -19.84 8.46 4.79
N PHE A 118 -20.90 9.11 5.26
CA PHE A 118 -22.26 8.96 4.75
C PHE A 118 -22.54 10.01 3.68
N TYR A 119 -23.50 9.69 2.82
CA TYR A 119 -24.17 10.64 1.96
C TYR A 119 -25.63 10.65 2.40
N THR A 120 -26.11 11.77 2.89
CA THR A 120 -27.46 11.92 3.47
C THR A 120 -28.17 13.07 2.80
N LEU A 121 -29.49 12.98 2.65
CA LEU A 121 -30.28 14.09 2.15
C LEU A 121 -30.29 15.21 3.18
N ARG A 122 -30.07 16.44 2.72
CA ARG A 122 -30.16 17.60 3.60
C ARG A 122 -31.62 17.76 4.07
N PRO A 123 -31.86 17.99 5.37
CA PRO A 123 -33.20 18.29 5.87
C PRO A 123 -33.82 19.50 5.17
N GLY A 124 -35.12 19.44 4.91
CA GLY A 124 -35.87 20.56 4.31
C GLY A 124 -35.74 20.72 2.80
N ILE A 125 -34.99 19.86 2.12
CA ILE A 125 -34.97 19.82 0.65
C ILE A 125 -36.10 18.91 0.16
N GLY A 126 -37.16 19.53 -0.34
CA GLY A 126 -38.29 18.84 -0.98
C GLY A 126 -37.94 18.30 -2.36
N GLY A 127 -38.76 17.39 -2.88
CA GLY A 127 -38.68 16.90 -4.27
C GLY A 127 -37.70 15.74 -4.53
N VAL A 128 -36.77 15.46 -3.60
CA VAL A 128 -35.85 14.31 -3.73
C VAL A 128 -36.44 13.06 -3.09
N THR A 129 -37.32 12.37 -3.82
CA THR A 129 -37.93 11.12 -3.38
C THR A 129 -37.07 9.90 -3.71
N THR A 130 -37.40 8.74 -3.15
CA THR A 130 -36.75 7.47 -3.51
C THR A 130 -36.91 7.17 -4.99
N GLU A 131 -38.11 7.38 -5.56
CA GLU A 131 -38.40 7.19 -6.98
C GLU A 131 -37.51 8.08 -7.84
N PHE A 132 -37.36 9.35 -7.48
CA PHE A 132 -36.43 10.25 -8.16
C PHE A 132 -34.98 9.72 -8.13
N LEU A 133 -34.50 9.29 -6.96
CA LEU A 133 -33.14 8.78 -6.81
C LEU A 133 -32.90 7.55 -7.68
N VAL A 134 -33.83 6.59 -7.69
CA VAL A 134 -33.62 5.31 -8.37
C VAL A 134 -33.97 5.34 -9.86
N ASP A 135 -34.94 6.15 -10.29
CA ASP A 135 -35.39 6.18 -11.68
C ASP A 135 -34.73 7.29 -12.51
N GLN A 136 -34.36 8.41 -11.88
CA GLN A 136 -33.76 9.54 -12.60
C GLN A 136 -32.24 9.60 -12.41
N VAL A 137 -31.76 9.43 -11.18
CA VAL A 137 -30.33 9.57 -10.85
C VAL A 137 -29.54 8.30 -11.11
N ALA A 138 -30.02 7.14 -10.62
CA ALA A 138 -29.31 5.85 -10.70
C ALA A 138 -30.12 4.70 -11.36
N PRO A 139 -30.72 4.90 -12.54
CA PRO A 139 -31.57 3.89 -13.19
C PRO A 139 -30.82 2.62 -13.59
N THR A 140 -29.57 2.74 -14.04
CA THR A 140 -28.76 1.59 -14.44
C THR A 140 -28.35 0.78 -13.21
N VAL A 141 -28.02 1.45 -12.11
CA VAL A 141 -27.77 0.78 -10.83
C VAL A 141 -29.01 0.04 -10.36
N LYS A 142 -30.21 0.65 -10.45
CA LYS A 142 -31.49 -0.02 -10.11
C LYS A 142 -31.66 -1.30 -10.92
N GLN A 143 -31.40 -1.25 -12.22
CA GLN A 143 -31.51 -2.41 -13.10
C GLN A 143 -30.53 -3.53 -12.73
N VAL A 144 -29.30 -3.20 -12.35
CA VAL A 144 -28.21 -4.19 -12.12
C VAL A 144 -28.18 -4.73 -10.69
N MET A 145 -28.47 -3.88 -9.70
CA MET A 145 -28.25 -4.16 -8.28
C MET A 145 -29.52 -4.06 -7.43
N GLY A 146 -30.65 -3.68 -8.03
CA GLY A 146 -31.91 -3.49 -7.34
C GLY A 146 -32.05 -2.12 -6.67
N GLU A 147 -33.28 -1.84 -6.24
CA GLU A 147 -33.70 -0.51 -5.80
C GLU A 147 -32.98 -0.02 -4.54
N SER A 148 -32.80 -0.90 -3.54
CA SER A 148 -32.15 -0.54 -2.27
C SER A 148 -30.70 -0.07 -2.46
N ILE A 149 -29.95 -0.75 -3.33
CA ILE A 149 -28.57 -0.36 -3.65
C ILE A 149 -28.57 0.92 -4.49
N ALA A 150 -29.49 1.05 -5.45
CA ALA A 150 -29.63 2.26 -6.25
C ALA A 150 -29.92 3.50 -5.40
N ALA A 151 -30.83 3.41 -4.42
CA ALA A 151 -31.14 4.52 -3.53
C ALA A 151 -29.89 4.99 -2.76
N THR A 152 -29.05 4.05 -2.32
CA THR A 152 -27.78 4.35 -1.62
C THR A 152 -26.75 4.98 -2.57
N LEU A 153 -26.61 4.47 -3.80
CA LEU A 153 -25.61 4.92 -4.78
C LEU A 153 -26.03 6.18 -5.55
N ALA A 154 -27.32 6.52 -5.58
CA ALA A 154 -27.83 7.76 -6.16
C ALA A 154 -27.39 9.00 -5.37
N LEU A 155 -27.33 8.91 -4.04
CA LEU A 155 -26.92 10.02 -3.17
C LEU A 155 -25.51 10.55 -3.49
N PRO A 156 -24.44 9.73 -3.56
CA PRO A 156 -23.12 10.22 -3.93
C PRO A 156 -23.08 10.77 -5.36
N LEU A 157 -23.83 10.21 -6.32
CA LEU A 157 -23.94 10.73 -7.69
C LEU A 157 -24.54 12.13 -7.73
N LEU A 158 -25.62 12.35 -6.97
CA LEU A 158 -26.28 13.64 -6.87
C LEU A 158 -25.41 14.66 -6.12
N TRP A 159 -24.75 14.22 -5.04
CA TRP A 159 -23.79 15.04 -4.29
C TRP A 159 -22.70 15.59 -5.21
N VAL A 160 -22.05 14.73 -5.98
CA VAL A 160 -20.93 15.17 -6.84
C VAL A 160 -21.42 16.01 -8.04
N ALA A 161 -22.66 15.81 -8.49
CA ALA A 161 -23.23 16.59 -9.59
C ALA A 161 -23.37 18.07 -9.24
N GLY A 162 -23.72 18.36 -7.98
CA GLY A 162 -23.85 19.72 -7.43
C GLY A 162 -22.57 20.30 -6.82
N LEU A 163 -21.40 19.69 -7.03
CA LEU A 163 -20.13 20.31 -6.64
C LEU A 163 -19.66 21.31 -7.71
N GLU A 164 -19.22 22.48 -7.27
CA GLU A 164 -18.47 23.41 -8.11
C GLU A 164 -17.06 22.85 -8.41
N ALA A 165 -16.48 23.33 -9.51
CA ALA A 165 -15.31 22.76 -10.20
C ALA A 165 -14.26 22.11 -9.26
N TYR A 166 -14.23 20.78 -9.26
CA TYR A 166 -13.17 20.00 -8.63
C TYR A 166 -11.90 20.06 -9.52
N GLU A 167 -10.70 19.91 -8.93
CA GLU A 167 -9.41 19.96 -9.68
C GLU A 167 -9.37 18.95 -10.86
N TYR A 168 -10.20 17.92 -10.81
CA TYR A 168 -10.41 16.95 -11.88
C TYR A 168 -11.87 16.52 -11.95
N ALA A 169 -12.39 16.29 -13.16
CA ALA A 169 -13.78 15.89 -13.37
C ALA A 169 -14.09 14.54 -12.69
N LEU A 170 -14.95 14.57 -11.67
CA LEU A 170 -15.40 13.38 -10.94
C LEU A 170 -16.56 12.66 -11.66
N LEU A 171 -17.29 13.37 -12.51
CA LEU A 171 -18.39 12.87 -13.33
C LEU A 171 -18.14 13.17 -14.81
N PRO A 172 -18.54 12.28 -15.71
CA PRO A 172 -18.70 12.62 -17.11
C PRO A 172 -19.72 13.77 -17.28
N SER A 173 -19.41 14.77 -18.10
CA SER A 173 -20.23 15.98 -18.23
C SER A 173 -21.69 15.70 -18.60
N LYS A 174 -21.94 14.67 -19.42
CA LYS A 174 -23.31 14.24 -19.78
C LYS A 174 -24.09 13.75 -18.56
N LEU A 175 -23.46 12.96 -17.69
CA LEU A 175 -24.09 12.42 -16.48
C LEU A 175 -24.32 13.54 -15.45
N GLN A 176 -23.37 14.46 -15.30
CA GLN A 176 -23.53 15.63 -14.45
C GLN A 176 -24.71 16.51 -14.90
N GLN A 177 -24.76 16.86 -16.19
CA GLN A 177 -25.86 17.66 -16.74
C GLN A 177 -27.21 16.96 -16.63
N LYS A 178 -27.27 15.64 -16.86
CA LYS A 178 -28.49 14.83 -16.67
C LYS A 178 -28.99 14.97 -15.23
N ASN A 179 -28.12 14.73 -14.25
CA ASN A 179 -28.51 14.74 -12.84
C ASN A 179 -28.91 16.13 -12.35
N LEU A 180 -28.20 17.19 -12.78
CA LEU A 180 -28.57 18.57 -12.46
C LEU A 180 -29.94 18.94 -13.06
N ARG A 181 -30.18 18.63 -14.33
CA ARG A 181 -31.48 18.88 -14.99
C ARG A 181 -32.61 18.11 -14.31
N ALA A 182 -32.39 16.84 -13.99
CA ALA A 182 -33.38 16.03 -13.28
C ALA A 182 -33.72 16.64 -11.91
N PHE A 183 -32.71 17.13 -11.19
CA PHE A 183 -32.91 17.80 -9.91
C PHE A 183 -33.66 19.13 -10.06
N ALA A 184 -33.38 19.92 -11.10
CA ALA A 184 -34.13 21.14 -11.42
C ALA A 184 -35.63 20.86 -11.62
N ASN A 185 -35.94 19.78 -12.35
CA ASN A 185 -37.31 19.42 -12.71
C ASN A 185 -38.18 19.04 -11.50
N VAL A 186 -37.57 18.59 -10.41
CA VAL A 186 -38.28 18.32 -9.14
C VAL A 186 -38.32 19.52 -8.19
N GLY A 187 -37.98 20.72 -8.68
CA GLY A 187 -37.97 21.95 -7.90
C GLY A 187 -36.67 22.20 -7.13
N GLY A 188 -35.59 21.47 -7.45
CA GLY A 188 -34.28 21.62 -6.81
C GLY A 188 -33.57 22.91 -7.22
N ASN A 189 -32.96 23.60 -6.25
CA ASN A 189 -32.13 24.78 -6.50
C ASN A 189 -30.68 24.37 -6.79
N HIS A 190 -30.16 24.70 -7.98
CA HIS A 190 -28.77 24.40 -8.35
C HIS A 190 -27.71 25.04 -7.45
N ALA A 191 -28.04 26.12 -6.75
CA ALA A 191 -27.14 26.78 -5.81
C ALA A 191 -26.97 25.99 -4.49
N LEU A 192 -27.84 25.01 -4.23
CA LEU A 192 -27.83 24.22 -2.99
C LEU A 192 -27.65 22.74 -3.31
N ASN A 193 -26.57 22.15 -2.80
CA ASN A 193 -26.37 20.72 -2.92
C ASN A 193 -27.38 19.95 -2.06
N PRO A 194 -28.21 19.07 -2.66
CA PRO A 194 -29.25 18.35 -1.94
C PRO A 194 -28.73 17.29 -0.97
N VAL A 195 -27.48 16.88 -1.14
CA VAL A 195 -26.85 15.82 -0.36
C VAL A 195 -25.73 16.41 0.47
N VAL A 196 -25.63 15.97 1.72
CA VAL A 196 -24.52 16.29 2.62
C VAL A 196 -23.60 15.08 2.69
N ARG A 197 -22.29 15.31 2.62
CA ARG A 197 -21.28 14.30 2.91
C ARG A 197 -20.87 14.44 4.37
N GLU A 198 -21.31 13.50 5.19
CA GLU A 198 -21.06 13.50 6.63
C GLU A 198 -19.95 12.51 6.97
N GLU A 199 -18.90 12.96 7.64
CA GLU A 199 -17.82 12.08 8.07
C GLU A 199 -18.26 11.30 9.30
N PHE A 200 -17.77 10.07 9.46
CA PHE A 200 -18.04 9.30 10.67
C PHE A 200 -16.80 8.56 11.17
N CYS A 201 -16.89 8.08 12.40
CA CYS A 201 -15.92 7.17 12.98
C CYS A 201 -16.59 5.86 13.42
N VAL A 202 -15.79 4.79 13.42
CA VAL A 202 -16.21 3.47 13.86
C VAL A 202 -15.71 3.24 15.28
N THR A 203 -16.62 2.92 16.19
CA THR A 203 -16.33 2.52 17.57
C THR A 203 -17.09 1.26 17.94
N GLY A 204 -16.77 0.69 19.10
CA GLY A 204 -17.36 -0.55 19.60
C GLY A 204 -16.31 -1.56 20.03
N ASP A 205 -16.77 -2.78 20.28
CA ASP A 205 -15.95 -3.93 20.69
C ASP A 205 -16.59 -5.24 20.21
N GLY A 206 -15.77 -6.14 19.66
CA GLY A 206 -16.21 -7.45 19.16
C GLY A 206 -17.48 -7.38 18.28
N SER A 207 -18.61 -7.76 18.87
CA SER A 207 -19.95 -7.76 18.25
C SER A 207 -20.64 -6.40 18.21
N GLN A 208 -20.29 -5.48 19.12
CA GLN A 208 -20.89 -4.15 19.20
C GLN A 208 -20.23 -3.22 18.18
N LEU A 209 -21.03 -2.63 17.28
CA LEU A 209 -20.59 -1.68 16.27
C LEU A 209 -21.40 -0.38 16.40
N ASN A 210 -20.69 0.73 16.60
CA ASN A 210 -21.26 2.07 16.65
C ASN A 210 -20.63 2.93 15.54
N LEU A 211 -21.47 3.57 14.74
CA LEU A 211 -21.07 4.53 13.71
C LEU A 211 -21.45 5.92 14.21
N VAL A 212 -20.45 6.73 14.57
CA VAL A 212 -20.68 8.05 15.16
C VAL A 212 -20.35 9.12 14.13
N VAL A 213 -21.35 9.91 13.75
CA VAL A 213 -21.20 11.05 12.83
C VAL A 213 -20.36 12.13 13.49
N ILE A 214 -19.41 12.67 12.73
CA ILE A 214 -18.51 13.74 13.14
C ILE A 214 -19.11 15.04 12.64
N ASP A 215 -19.71 15.83 13.53
CA ASP A 215 -20.20 17.15 13.15
C ASP A 215 -18.99 18.08 12.91
N SER A 216 -18.85 18.50 11.66
CA SER A 216 -17.80 19.41 11.21
C SER A 216 -18.34 20.81 10.87
N CYS A 217 -19.65 21.04 11.00
CA CYS A 217 -20.28 22.34 10.78
C CYS A 217 -20.53 23.05 12.12
N GLY A 218 -19.45 23.36 12.85
CA GLY A 218 -19.53 24.36 13.91
C GLY A 218 -19.62 25.74 13.26
N ASN A 219 -20.84 26.26 13.08
CA ASN A 219 -21.03 27.69 12.86
C ASN A 219 -20.90 28.35 14.25
N PRO A 220 -19.86 29.15 14.52
CA PRO A 220 -19.60 29.67 15.87
C PRO A 220 -20.65 30.69 16.37
N ASP A 221 -21.54 31.16 15.49
CA ASP A 221 -22.44 32.29 15.76
C ASP A 221 -23.91 31.93 15.99
N GLN A 222 -24.27 30.67 16.24
CA GLN A 222 -25.62 30.34 16.71
C GLN A 222 -25.66 30.14 18.22
N PRO A 223 -26.41 30.97 18.99
CA PRO A 223 -26.67 30.69 20.39
C PRO A 223 -27.39 29.35 20.47
N ASN A 224 -26.90 28.48 21.36
CA ASN A 224 -27.43 27.15 21.67
C ASN A 224 -28.92 27.22 22.06
N ASN A 225 -29.81 27.25 21.08
CA ASN A 225 -31.21 26.89 21.23
C ASN A 225 -31.35 25.46 20.70
N LEU A 226 -30.83 24.50 21.48
CA LEU A 226 -31.16 23.08 21.34
C LEU A 226 -32.58 22.86 21.89
N ALA A 227 -33.58 23.40 21.19
CA ALA A 227 -34.90 22.79 21.20
C ALA A 227 -34.80 21.59 20.25
N ALA A 228 -34.64 20.41 20.84
CA ALA A 228 -34.65 19.14 20.13
C ALA A 228 -35.89 19.06 19.22
N SER A 229 -35.69 19.16 17.91
CA SER A 229 -36.64 18.65 16.93
C SER A 229 -36.26 17.19 16.65
N PRO A 230 -37.15 16.22 16.91
CA PRO A 230 -36.83 14.80 16.83
C PRO A 230 -36.92 14.33 15.38
N SER A 231 -35.84 14.45 14.61
CA SER A 231 -35.69 13.69 13.37
C SER A 231 -35.10 12.32 13.69
N HIS A 232 -36.02 11.36 13.83
CA HIS A 232 -35.79 9.93 13.94
C HIS A 232 -34.71 9.43 12.95
N ASN A 233 -33.63 8.87 13.49
CA ASN A 233 -32.96 7.65 13.00
C ASN A 233 -31.96 7.20 14.08
N VAL A 234 -32.50 6.85 15.24
CA VAL A 234 -31.77 6.11 16.27
C VAL A 234 -31.76 4.64 15.86
N TYR A 235 -30.62 4.13 15.39
CA TYR A 235 -30.37 2.69 15.42
C TYR A 235 -30.21 2.26 16.89
N PRO A 236 -30.87 1.17 17.34
CA PRO A 236 -31.03 0.92 18.77
C PRO A 236 -29.75 0.38 19.40
N GLY A 237 -29.28 1.05 20.46
CA GLY A 237 -28.24 0.50 21.32
C GLY A 237 -27.38 1.50 22.09
N SER A 238 -27.94 2.52 22.75
CA SER A 238 -27.22 3.16 23.86
C SER A 238 -28.13 4.04 24.72
N ALA A 239 -28.54 3.50 25.87
CA ALA A 239 -28.98 4.31 26.99
C ALA A 239 -27.84 4.37 28.02
N LEU A 240 -27.76 5.53 28.69
CA LEU A 240 -26.97 5.87 29.88
C LEU A 240 -25.56 6.47 29.62
N GLY A 241 -25.49 7.80 29.68
CA GLY A 241 -24.24 8.57 29.75
C GLY A 241 -24.54 10.07 29.65
N GLY A 242 -24.25 10.82 30.73
CA GLY A 242 -24.64 12.21 30.93
C GLY A 242 -24.25 13.17 29.81
N GLU A 243 -25.03 14.24 29.67
CA GLU A 243 -24.93 15.25 28.62
C GLU A 243 -23.53 15.88 28.49
N GLY A 244 -22.79 15.97 29.59
CA GLY A 244 -21.38 16.42 29.62
C GLY A 244 -20.43 15.49 28.84
N SER A 245 -20.51 14.17 29.05
CA SER A 245 -19.67 13.22 28.33
C SER A 245 -19.98 13.22 26.84
N ARG A 246 -21.25 13.38 26.43
CA ARG A 246 -21.63 13.50 25.02
C ARG A 246 -21.01 14.72 24.33
N ARG A 247 -20.94 15.87 25.01
CA ARG A 247 -20.30 17.08 24.47
C ARG A 247 -18.78 16.91 24.34
N GLU A 248 -18.13 16.30 25.33
CA GLU A 248 -16.70 15.98 25.27
C GLU A 248 -16.37 15.00 24.14
N PHE A 249 -17.17 13.94 23.98
CA PHE A 249 -17.02 13.01 22.85
C PHE A 249 -17.22 13.70 21.50
N ALA A 250 -18.23 14.57 21.37
CA ALA A 250 -18.44 15.34 20.14
C ALA A 250 -17.24 16.25 19.82
N ALA A 251 -16.68 16.92 20.83
CA ALA A 251 -15.48 17.75 20.66
C ALA A 251 -14.26 16.92 20.21
N LEU A 252 -14.02 15.75 20.82
CA LEU A 252 -12.96 14.83 20.42
C LEU A 252 -13.14 14.33 18.98
N TYR A 253 -14.36 13.97 18.61
CA TYR A 253 -14.64 13.53 17.23
C TYR A 253 -14.48 14.66 16.23
N SER A 254 -14.88 15.88 16.57
CA SER A 254 -14.66 17.06 15.75
C SER A 254 -13.16 17.31 15.52
N GLN A 255 -12.32 17.16 16.57
CA GLN A 255 -10.85 17.21 16.44
C GLN A 255 -10.31 16.10 15.53
N ILE A 256 -10.85 14.89 15.59
CA ILE A 256 -10.47 13.79 14.69
C ILE A 256 -10.82 14.14 13.22
N GLY A 257 -12.00 14.70 12.97
CA GLY A 257 -12.40 15.18 11.65
C GLY A 257 -11.46 16.26 11.11
N ALA A 258 -11.17 17.28 11.94
CA ALA A 258 -10.21 18.33 11.60
C ALA A 258 -8.81 17.77 11.32
N GLY A 259 -8.33 16.82 12.14
CA GLY A 259 -7.04 16.16 11.94
C GLY A 259 -6.97 15.36 10.64
N ARG A 260 -8.05 14.71 10.21
CA ARG A 260 -8.13 13.99 8.92
C ARG A 260 -8.05 14.94 7.72
N ARG A 261 -8.75 16.08 7.77
CA ARG A 261 -8.67 17.11 6.73
C ARG A 261 -7.25 17.65 6.61
N HIS A 262 -6.66 18.05 7.73
CA HIS A 262 -5.28 18.53 7.77
C HIS A 262 -4.29 17.50 7.23
N THR A 263 -4.43 16.22 7.62
CA THR A 263 -3.56 15.14 7.10
C THR A 263 -3.71 14.98 5.58
N THR A 264 -4.93 15.14 5.05
CA THR A 264 -5.20 15.04 3.61
C THR A 264 -4.56 16.22 2.85
N GLU A 265 -4.69 17.43 3.37
CA GLU A 265 -4.05 18.64 2.81
C GLU A 265 -2.53 18.51 2.82
N VAL A 266 -1.94 18.11 3.95
CA VAL A 266 -0.49 17.88 4.07
C VAL A 266 -0.01 16.81 3.10
N LEU A 267 -0.75 15.70 2.95
CA LEU A 267 -0.40 14.65 1.99
C LEU A 267 -0.45 15.15 0.55
N ASN A 268 -1.47 15.93 0.18
CA ASN A 268 -1.57 16.54 -1.15
C ASN A 268 -0.40 17.49 -1.41
N GLU A 269 -0.03 18.28 -0.41
CA GLU A 269 1.07 19.24 -0.50
C GLU A 269 2.43 18.54 -0.60
N VAL A 270 2.67 17.48 0.19
CA VAL A 270 3.86 16.63 0.07
C VAL A 270 3.97 16.01 -1.32
N LEU A 271 2.86 15.54 -1.89
CA LEU A 271 2.83 15.02 -3.26
C LEU A 271 3.10 16.10 -4.31
N ARG A 272 2.66 17.34 -4.09
CA ARG A 272 2.97 18.51 -4.94
C ARG A 272 4.45 18.85 -4.88
N LEU A 273 5.00 19.05 -3.68
CA LEU A 273 6.42 19.34 -3.43
C LEU A 273 7.33 18.26 -4.02
N ARG A 274 6.93 16.99 -3.92
CA ARG A 274 7.69 15.89 -4.52
C ARG A 274 7.73 15.96 -6.05
N ARG A 275 6.61 16.36 -6.69
CA ARG A 275 6.56 16.58 -8.16
C ARG A 275 7.45 17.75 -8.57
N GLU A 276 7.51 18.81 -7.77
CA GLU A 276 8.38 19.97 -8.02
C GLU A 276 9.87 19.64 -7.82
N SER A 277 10.22 19.02 -6.70
CA SER A 277 11.58 18.56 -6.42
C SER A 277 12.09 17.60 -7.50
N GLN A 278 11.24 16.71 -8.02
CA GLN A 278 11.61 15.82 -9.11
C GLN A 278 11.85 16.56 -10.44
N ARG A 279 11.09 17.63 -10.72
CA ARG A 279 11.32 18.50 -11.88
C ARG A 279 12.63 19.28 -11.76
N GLU A 280 12.94 19.81 -10.57
CA GLU A 280 14.21 20.49 -10.33
C GLU A 280 15.41 19.54 -10.44
N LEU A 281 15.31 18.32 -9.90
CA LEU A 281 16.34 17.29 -10.08
C LEU A 281 16.57 16.94 -11.56
N GLN A 282 15.52 16.90 -12.38
CA GLN A 282 15.66 16.69 -13.83
C GLN A 282 16.38 17.84 -14.52
N LYS A 283 16.11 19.09 -14.14
CA LYS A 283 16.84 20.27 -14.64
C LYS A 283 18.32 20.20 -14.24
N ILE A 284 18.61 19.88 -12.98
CA ILE A 284 19.99 19.74 -12.48
C ILE A 284 20.71 18.61 -13.22
N GLN A 285 20.06 17.46 -13.45
CA GLN A 285 20.64 16.37 -14.23
C GLN A 285 20.94 16.78 -15.68
N ALA A 286 20.09 17.61 -16.30
CA ALA A 286 20.35 18.14 -17.64
C ALA A 286 21.54 19.11 -17.66
N ILE A 287 21.67 19.97 -16.65
CA ILE A 287 22.83 20.86 -16.48
C ILE A 287 24.11 20.05 -16.27
N LEU A 288 24.09 19.06 -15.37
CA LEU A 288 25.24 18.19 -15.10
C LEU A 288 25.68 17.39 -16.33
N LYS A 289 24.74 16.87 -17.12
CA LYS A 289 25.06 16.22 -18.42
C LYS A 289 25.75 17.19 -19.38
N ARG A 290 25.34 18.46 -19.39
CA ARG A 290 25.95 19.49 -20.23
C ARG A 290 27.37 19.86 -19.75
N ILE A 291 27.60 19.90 -18.44
CA ILE A 291 28.93 20.13 -17.84
C ILE A 291 29.86 18.93 -18.09
N ALA A 292 29.36 17.70 -17.95
CA ALA A 292 30.13 16.48 -18.21
C ALA A 292 30.55 16.30 -19.68
N MET A 293 29.89 17.00 -20.62
CA MET A 293 30.29 17.05 -22.03
C MET A 293 31.30 18.17 -22.34
N GLN A 294 31.77 18.93 -21.34
CA GLN A 294 32.90 19.85 -21.52
C GLN A 294 34.24 19.10 -21.29
N PRO A 295 35.25 19.30 -22.14
CA PRO A 295 36.54 18.62 -22.01
C PRO A 295 37.33 19.21 -20.83
N ALA A 296 37.53 18.42 -19.76
CA ALA A 296 38.36 18.80 -18.63
C ALA A 296 39.64 17.95 -18.55
N PHE A 297 40.77 18.65 -18.53
CA PHE A 297 42.13 18.15 -18.34
C PHE A 297 42.28 17.38 -17.02
N ARG A 298 42.86 16.17 -17.06
CA ARG A 298 43.25 15.41 -15.86
C ARG A 298 44.62 15.86 -15.36
N ARG A 299 44.71 16.28 -14.10
CA ARG A 299 45.98 16.42 -13.37
C ARG A 299 46.08 15.25 -12.38
N ASN A 300 47.08 14.40 -12.57
CA ASN A 300 47.45 13.33 -11.65
C ASN A 300 48.05 13.92 -10.37
N VAL A 301 47.60 13.43 -9.22
CA VAL A 301 48.33 13.55 -7.95
C VAL A 301 48.38 12.17 -7.33
N ASN A 302 49.61 11.66 -7.24
CA ASN A 302 50.03 10.44 -6.56
C ASN A 302 50.19 10.73 -5.05
N THR A 303 50.52 9.68 -4.26
CA THR A 303 51.13 9.71 -2.89
C THR A 303 50.07 9.66 -1.77
N GLN A 304 50.07 8.81 -0.72
CA GLN A 304 50.98 7.79 -0.18
C GLN A 304 50.22 6.93 0.86
N ASP A 305 50.49 5.62 0.85
CA ASP A 305 50.88 4.78 1.99
C ASP A 305 50.51 5.18 3.43
N ILE A 306 49.71 4.31 4.09
CA ILE A 306 49.65 4.21 5.56
C ILE A 306 50.00 2.77 5.94
N ALA A 307 51.09 2.65 6.69
CA ALA A 307 51.67 1.41 7.20
C ALA A 307 50.74 0.72 8.22
N ALA A 308 50.65 -0.61 8.10
CA ALA A 308 49.97 -1.49 9.03
C ALA A 308 50.92 -1.98 10.13
N THR A 309 50.50 -1.84 11.38
CA THR A 309 51.15 -2.42 12.56
C THR A 309 50.64 -3.85 12.78
N PRO A 310 51.50 -4.86 13.05
CA PRO A 310 51.06 -6.24 13.29
C PRO A 310 50.78 -6.49 14.79
N PRO A 311 49.76 -7.29 15.16
CA PRO A 311 49.69 -7.87 16.50
C PRO A 311 50.29 -9.27 16.54
N ASN A 312 51.00 -9.53 17.64
CA ASN A 312 51.67 -10.79 18.00
C ASN A 312 50.71 -11.99 18.16
N PRO A 313 51.23 -13.23 18.05
CA PRO A 313 50.44 -14.45 18.11
C PRO A 313 50.27 -14.92 19.55
N SER A 314 49.02 -15.13 19.98
CA SER A 314 48.74 -15.81 21.24
C SER A 314 47.66 -16.89 21.06
N THR A 315 48.15 -18.13 21.16
CA THR A 315 47.59 -19.22 21.97
C THR A 315 46.26 -19.83 21.53
N HIS A 316 46.38 -21.08 21.06
CA HIS A 316 45.32 -22.05 20.81
C HIS A 316 44.18 -22.00 21.85
N GLN A 317 43.04 -21.46 21.44
CA GLN A 317 41.74 -21.79 22.01
C GLN A 317 40.89 -22.46 20.94
N ALA A 318 40.17 -23.50 21.32
CA ALA A 318 39.29 -24.25 20.44
C ALA A 318 38.15 -23.35 19.92
N SER A 319 38.41 -22.64 18.82
CA SER A 319 37.46 -21.77 18.15
C SER A 319 36.25 -22.59 17.72
N THR A 320 35.06 -22.24 18.21
CA THR A 320 33.85 -22.99 17.92
C THR A 320 33.53 -22.91 16.43
N ALA A 321 33.33 -24.06 15.77
CA ALA A 321 33.03 -24.12 14.35
C ALA A 321 31.54 -23.82 14.06
N VAL A 322 31.17 -22.54 14.08
CA VAL A 322 29.81 -22.06 13.86
C VAL A 322 29.78 -21.14 12.65
N LEU A 323 28.83 -21.38 11.74
CA LEU A 323 28.57 -20.49 10.62
C LEU A 323 27.57 -19.39 10.99
N SER A 324 27.75 -18.19 10.43
CA SER A 324 26.85 -17.05 10.59
C SER A 324 25.40 -17.41 10.23
N LYS A 325 24.42 -16.92 10.99
CA LYS A 325 23.00 -17.22 10.72
C LYS A 325 22.48 -16.51 9.47
N ARG A 326 22.98 -15.30 9.17
CA ARG A 326 22.50 -14.43 8.08
C ARG A 326 23.64 -13.54 7.53
N PRO A 327 24.46 -14.02 6.57
CA PRO A 327 25.45 -13.16 5.91
C PRO A 327 24.73 -12.08 5.11
N LYS A 328 25.18 -10.83 5.23
CA LYS A 328 24.57 -9.66 4.59
C LYS A 328 24.94 -9.57 3.11
N ASP A 329 26.16 -9.96 2.76
CA ASP A 329 26.70 -9.93 1.41
C ASP A 329 27.67 -11.10 1.14
N LEU A 330 28.21 -11.17 -0.09
CA LEU A 330 29.17 -12.19 -0.50
C LEU A 330 30.57 -11.96 0.10
N PHE A 331 30.88 -10.73 0.56
CA PHE A 331 32.14 -10.41 1.19
C PHE A 331 32.20 -10.98 2.61
N GLU A 332 31.15 -10.80 3.42
CA GLU A 332 31.00 -11.48 4.71
C GLU A 332 31.03 -13.00 4.55
N LEU A 333 30.43 -13.53 3.48
CA LEU A 333 30.42 -14.97 3.21
C LEU A 333 31.80 -15.52 2.82
N TRP A 334 32.63 -14.75 2.12
CA TRP A 334 34.02 -15.11 1.82
C TRP A 334 34.92 -14.94 3.05
N HIS A 335 34.71 -13.88 3.83
CA HIS A 335 35.41 -13.64 5.08
C HIS A 335 35.20 -14.79 6.09
N GLU A 336 33.97 -15.28 6.22
CA GLU A 336 33.63 -16.47 7.01
C GLU A 336 34.43 -17.72 6.59
N TYR A 337 34.73 -17.85 5.29
CA TYR A 337 35.50 -18.97 4.77
C TYR A 337 37.00 -18.82 4.98
N GLN A 338 37.53 -17.62 4.75
CA GLN A 338 38.97 -17.36 4.78
C GLN A 338 39.50 -17.16 6.20
N ILE A 339 38.75 -16.46 7.04
CA ILE A 339 39.18 -15.96 8.37
C ILE A 339 38.25 -16.48 9.48
N GLY A 340 36.95 -16.57 9.22
CA GLY A 340 35.94 -16.88 10.24
C GLY A 340 35.09 -15.67 10.59
N CYS A 341 34.35 -15.73 11.70
CA CYS A 341 33.56 -14.60 12.21
C CYS A 341 33.96 -14.30 13.66
N GLY A 342 34.71 -13.21 13.90
CA GLY A 342 35.26 -12.94 15.22
C GLY A 342 36.24 -14.04 15.65
N ASP A 343 36.09 -14.56 16.86
CA ASP A 343 36.93 -15.64 17.41
C ASP A 343 36.53 -17.06 16.95
N LEU A 344 35.68 -17.15 15.92
CA LEU A 344 35.18 -18.42 15.39
C LEU A 344 36.09 -18.96 14.29
N LYS A 345 36.13 -20.29 14.20
CA LYS A 345 36.98 -21.00 13.23
C LYS A 345 36.63 -20.60 11.80
N ALA A 346 37.63 -20.47 10.93
CA ALA A 346 37.40 -20.25 9.50
C ALA A 346 36.73 -21.47 8.86
N ALA A 347 35.75 -21.27 7.96
CA ALA A 347 35.01 -22.38 7.39
C ALA A 347 35.87 -23.33 6.53
N LYS A 348 36.99 -22.84 5.97
CA LYS A 348 37.96 -23.68 5.24
C LYS A 348 38.62 -24.74 6.14
N ASP A 349 38.73 -24.46 7.45
CA ASP A 349 39.42 -25.30 8.45
C ASP A 349 38.46 -26.22 9.22
N PHE A 350 37.16 -26.26 8.85
CA PHE A 350 36.19 -27.14 9.50
C PHE A 350 36.52 -28.62 9.25
N THR A 351 36.51 -29.42 10.32
CA THR A 351 36.63 -30.88 10.26
C THR A 351 35.36 -31.54 9.71
N ALA A 352 35.41 -32.82 9.35
CA ALA A 352 34.23 -33.54 8.84
C ALA A 352 33.06 -33.53 9.83
N ILE A 353 33.35 -33.65 11.13
CA ILE A 353 32.35 -33.62 12.21
C ILE A 353 31.70 -32.22 12.31
N GLU A 354 32.52 -31.16 12.30
CA GLU A 354 32.06 -29.76 12.35
C GLU A 354 31.22 -29.38 11.12
N ARG A 355 31.60 -29.89 9.93
CA ARG A 355 30.79 -29.78 8.70
C ARG A 355 29.47 -30.52 8.83
N GLY A 356 29.46 -31.68 9.49
CA GLY A 356 28.26 -32.45 9.79
C GLY A 356 27.27 -31.68 10.66
N ALA A 357 27.75 -31.03 11.73
CA ALA A 357 26.93 -30.17 12.59
C ALA A 357 26.31 -28.98 11.83
N ASN A 358 27.02 -28.44 10.84
CA ASN A 358 26.57 -27.33 9.99
C ASN A 358 26.09 -27.77 8.59
N LYS A 359 25.71 -29.04 8.39
CA LYS A 359 25.53 -29.68 7.07
C LYS A 359 24.76 -28.84 6.06
N PHE A 360 23.59 -28.33 6.45
CA PHE A 360 22.73 -27.56 5.55
C PHE A 360 23.29 -26.19 5.21
N ALA A 361 23.95 -25.50 6.14
CA ALA A 361 24.54 -24.19 5.84
C ALA A 361 25.84 -24.35 5.04
N PHE A 362 26.69 -25.29 5.46
CA PHE A 362 27.98 -25.57 4.82
C PHE A 362 27.81 -26.03 3.37
N SER A 363 26.97 -27.04 3.11
CA SER A 363 26.71 -27.55 1.75
C SER A 363 26.17 -26.45 0.83
N ARG A 364 25.30 -25.58 1.35
CA ARG A 364 24.69 -24.49 0.60
C ARG A 364 25.68 -23.39 0.20
N ARG A 365 26.69 -23.12 1.04
CA ARG A 365 27.71 -22.07 0.87
C ARG A 365 28.95 -22.55 0.13
N LYS A 366 29.26 -23.85 0.22
CA LYS A 366 30.42 -24.48 -0.44
C LYS A 366 30.50 -24.19 -1.93
N VAL A 367 29.38 -24.09 -2.64
CA VAL A 367 29.37 -23.75 -4.06
C VAL A 367 30.01 -22.41 -4.36
N PHE A 368 29.78 -21.40 -3.52
CA PHE A 368 30.35 -20.09 -3.69
C PHE A 368 31.82 -20.07 -3.29
N TRP A 369 32.17 -20.70 -2.16
CA TRP A 369 33.56 -20.79 -1.71
C TRP A 369 34.44 -21.51 -2.73
N ASP A 370 33.96 -22.60 -3.34
CA ASP A 370 34.70 -23.32 -4.39
C ASP A 370 34.97 -22.42 -5.61
N VAL A 371 33.99 -21.61 -6.03
CA VAL A 371 34.11 -20.68 -7.18
C VAL A 371 35.10 -19.57 -6.90
N VAL A 372 34.97 -18.89 -5.76
CA VAL A 372 35.89 -17.79 -5.39
C VAL A 372 37.30 -18.33 -5.16
N ALA A 373 37.45 -19.47 -4.48
CA ALA A 373 38.77 -20.09 -4.30
C ALA A 373 39.41 -20.51 -5.64
N SER A 374 38.61 -20.93 -6.62
CA SER A 374 39.11 -21.22 -7.97
C SER A 374 39.62 -19.97 -8.67
N LEU A 375 38.84 -18.89 -8.67
CA LEU A 375 39.22 -17.62 -9.26
C LEU A 375 40.48 -17.04 -8.59
N VAL A 376 40.58 -17.14 -7.26
CA VAL A 376 41.76 -16.71 -6.52
C VAL A 376 43.00 -17.52 -6.90
N ARG A 377 42.89 -18.85 -7.03
CA ARG A 377 43.99 -19.69 -7.53
C ARG A 377 44.43 -19.33 -8.95
N SER A 378 43.53 -18.78 -9.75
CA SER A 378 43.81 -18.31 -11.11
C SER A 378 44.33 -16.87 -11.19
N GLY A 379 44.67 -16.25 -10.05
CA GLY A 379 45.32 -14.94 -9.99
C GLY A 379 44.39 -13.74 -9.78
N PHE A 380 43.10 -13.95 -9.56
CA PHE A 380 42.20 -12.86 -9.16
C PHE A 380 42.35 -12.54 -7.66
N THR A 381 42.19 -11.28 -7.26
CA THR A 381 41.97 -10.95 -5.85
C THR A 381 40.61 -11.47 -5.39
N SER A 382 40.42 -11.71 -4.10
CA SER A 382 39.12 -12.13 -3.54
C SER A 382 38.00 -11.17 -3.91
N ASP A 383 38.27 -9.87 -3.86
CA ASP A 383 37.29 -8.82 -4.14
C ASP A 383 36.92 -8.81 -5.62
N ALA A 384 37.91 -8.92 -6.51
CA ALA A 384 37.67 -9.03 -7.96
C ALA A 384 36.89 -10.31 -8.32
N ALA A 385 37.16 -11.43 -7.62
CA ALA A 385 36.42 -12.68 -7.81
C ALA A 385 34.96 -12.54 -7.34
N ILE A 386 34.72 -11.89 -6.21
CA ILE A 386 33.36 -11.63 -5.68
C ILE A 386 32.59 -10.67 -6.60
N ASP A 387 33.23 -9.60 -7.08
CA ASP A 387 32.64 -8.67 -8.04
C ASP A 387 32.29 -9.36 -9.36
N LYS A 388 33.10 -10.32 -9.80
CA LYS A 388 32.79 -11.16 -10.97
C LYS A 388 31.53 -11.99 -10.75
N VAL A 389 31.35 -12.58 -9.56
CA VAL A 389 30.10 -13.29 -9.19
C VAL A 389 28.91 -12.32 -9.19
N TYR A 390 29.07 -11.10 -8.64
CA TYR A 390 28.02 -10.09 -8.68
C TYR A 390 27.70 -9.60 -10.09
N SER A 391 28.68 -9.50 -10.98
CA SER A 391 28.47 -9.09 -12.37
C SER A 391 27.62 -10.11 -13.15
N VAL A 392 27.72 -11.39 -12.79
CA VAL A 392 26.99 -12.48 -13.44
C VAL A 392 25.56 -12.59 -12.94
N TYR A 393 25.34 -12.59 -11.63
CA TYR A 393 24.01 -12.82 -11.06
C TYR A 393 23.24 -11.53 -10.72
N GLY A 394 23.95 -10.41 -10.58
CA GLY A 394 23.40 -9.10 -10.23
C GLY A 394 23.48 -8.79 -8.74
N ARG A 395 24.03 -7.61 -8.42
CA ARG A 395 24.21 -7.10 -7.05
C ARG A 395 22.89 -6.81 -6.31
N GLN A 396 21.78 -6.73 -7.04
CA GLN A 396 20.43 -6.58 -6.51
C GLN A 396 19.83 -7.87 -5.91
N LEU A 397 20.43 -9.03 -6.20
CA LEU A 397 19.94 -10.31 -5.67
C LEU A 397 20.47 -10.55 -4.25
N SER A 398 19.64 -11.20 -3.43
CA SER A 398 20.07 -11.63 -2.09
C SER A 398 21.15 -12.72 -2.17
N VAL A 399 22.02 -12.81 -1.16
CA VAL A 399 23.02 -13.89 -1.04
C VAL A 399 22.39 -15.27 -1.22
N SER A 400 21.21 -15.49 -0.63
CA SER A 400 20.49 -16.78 -0.77
C SER A 400 20.07 -17.06 -2.21
N SER A 401 19.59 -16.05 -2.94
CA SER A 401 19.20 -16.18 -4.35
C SER A 401 20.41 -16.47 -5.25
N ILE A 402 21.54 -15.79 -5.01
CA ILE A 402 22.79 -16.01 -5.75
C ILE A 402 23.31 -17.43 -5.50
N LEU A 403 23.28 -17.91 -4.25
CA LEU A 403 23.69 -19.28 -3.91
C LEU A 403 22.81 -20.36 -4.56
N VAL A 404 21.51 -20.09 -4.74
CA VAL A 404 20.60 -21.01 -5.46
C VAL A 404 20.95 -21.04 -6.95
N ALA A 405 21.18 -19.89 -7.57
CA ALA A 405 21.56 -19.79 -8.98
C ALA A 405 22.91 -20.47 -9.25
N LEU A 406 23.92 -20.21 -8.42
CA LEU A 406 25.23 -20.88 -8.47
C LEU A 406 25.11 -22.41 -8.38
N ARG A 407 24.20 -22.92 -7.55
CA ARG A 407 23.96 -24.36 -7.42
C ARG A 407 23.26 -24.94 -8.64
N ALA A 408 22.35 -24.19 -9.27
CA ALA A 408 21.74 -24.59 -10.53
C ALA A 408 22.79 -24.66 -11.64
N ASP A 409 23.64 -23.63 -11.75
CA ASP A 409 24.69 -23.59 -12.77
C ASP A 409 25.73 -24.67 -12.55
N ARG A 410 26.11 -24.98 -11.30
CA ARG A 410 27.03 -26.09 -11.00
C ARG A 410 26.55 -27.43 -11.54
N LYS A 411 25.23 -27.68 -11.56
CA LYS A 411 24.66 -28.91 -12.15
C LYS A 411 24.87 -28.97 -13.67
N ASN A 412 24.99 -27.81 -14.31
CA ASN A 412 25.18 -27.65 -15.76
C ASN A 412 26.65 -27.34 -16.12
N GLY A 413 27.61 -27.73 -15.26
CA GLY A 413 29.05 -27.52 -15.48
C GLY A 413 29.59 -26.14 -15.04
N GLY A 414 28.80 -25.33 -14.34
CA GLY A 414 29.16 -24.00 -13.84
C GLY A 414 28.88 -22.89 -14.86
N HIS A 415 28.76 -21.64 -14.39
CA HIS A 415 28.46 -20.51 -15.27
C HIS A 415 29.66 -20.16 -16.18
N PRO A 416 29.51 -20.02 -17.51
CA PRO A 416 30.63 -19.84 -18.44
C PRO A 416 31.58 -18.69 -18.08
N ARG A 417 31.04 -17.56 -17.61
CA ARG A 417 31.84 -16.38 -17.21
C ARG A 417 32.56 -16.53 -15.86
N LEU A 418 32.31 -17.59 -15.10
CA LEU A 418 32.95 -17.88 -13.81
C LEU A 418 33.86 -19.11 -13.85
N ARG A 419 33.96 -19.77 -15.01
CA ARG A 419 34.95 -20.82 -15.25
C ARG A 419 36.32 -20.16 -15.45
N VAL A 420 37.37 -20.86 -15.03
CA VAL A 420 38.75 -20.52 -15.35
C VAL A 420 39.39 -21.67 -16.07
#